data_AF-A0A2T7BJE6-F1
#
_entry.id   AF-A0A2T7BJE6-F1
#
_cell.length_a   1.000
_cell.length_b   1.000
_cell.length_c   1.000
_cell.angle_alpha   90.00
_cell.angle_beta   90.00
_cell.angle_gamma   90.00
#
_symmetry.space_group_name_H-M   'P 1'
#
loop_
_entity.id
_entity.type
_entity.pdbx_description
1 polymer ?
#
loop_
_entity_poly.entity_id
_entity_poly.type
_entity_poly.pdbx_seq_one_letter_code
_entity_poly.pdbx_strand_id
1 'polypeptide(L)'
;MKEKLAQKVKEEKQFEAVVAEMKPAVDTTYKKIMDFDPNVQALFLESDILNSIASIKAAYQRRSYDVRYKAFLEEAQLLETLFYDKKELRGNNRNIEKLNADLDRCRLSMRNIQGALLNNGRNPQS
;
A
#
# COMPACT_ATOMS: atom_id res chain seq x y z
N MET A 1 -40.78 -27.88 -3.84
CA MET A 1 -39.69 -28.03 -2.84
C MET A 1 -38.37 -28.47 -3.49
N LYS A 2 -38.38 -29.53 -4.31
CA LYS A 2 -37.18 -30.01 -5.04
C LYS A 2 -36.55 -28.97 -5.97
N GLU A 3 -37.35 -28.22 -6.72
CA GLU A 3 -36.86 -27.18 -7.65
C GLU A 3 -36.17 -26.01 -6.92
N LYS A 4 -36.76 -25.52 -5.82
CA LYS A 4 -36.14 -24.47 -4.99
C LYS A 4 -34.80 -24.93 -4.40
N LEU A 5 -34.71 -26.20 -4.01
CA LEU A 5 -33.46 -26.78 -3.50
C LEU A 5 -32.40 -26.89 -4.61
N ALA A 6 -32.80 -27.39 -5.79
CA ALA A 6 -31.89 -27.49 -6.94
C ALA A 6 -31.36 -26.12 -7.37
N GLN A 7 -32.21 -25.08 -7.35
CA GLN A 7 -31.81 -23.71 -7.64
C GLN A 7 -30.78 -23.18 -6.63
N LYS A 8 -31.01 -23.38 -5.33
CA LYS A 8 -30.03 -22.98 -4.29
C LYS A 8 -28.69 -23.69 -4.45
N VAL A 9 -28.69 -25.00 -4.73
CA VAL A 9 -27.44 -25.76 -4.96
C VAL A 9 -26.68 -25.21 -6.16
N LYS A 10 -27.39 -24.79 -7.23
CA LYS A 10 -26.76 -24.17 -8.39
C LYS A 10 -26.15 -22.81 -8.05
N GLU A 11 -26.86 -21.98 -7.30
CA GLU A 11 -26.38 -20.66 -6.85
C GLU A 11 -25.17 -20.77 -5.92
N GLU A 12 -25.12 -21.80 -5.06
CA GLU A 12 -23.95 -22.09 -4.21
C GLU A 12 -22.73 -22.47 -5.05
N LYS A 13 -22.88 -23.42 -5.97
CA LYS A 13 -21.78 -23.84 -6.86
C LYS A 13 -21.24 -22.70 -7.72
N GLN A 14 -22.13 -21.80 -8.16
CA GLN A 14 -21.71 -20.62 -8.92
C GLN A 14 -20.90 -19.66 -8.05
N PHE A 15 -21.32 -19.43 -6.80
CA PHE A 15 -20.56 -18.61 -5.85
C PHE A 15 -19.20 -19.24 -5.53
N GLU A 16 -19.15 -20.54 -5.21
CA GLU A 16 -17.91 -21.28 -4.96
C GLU A 16 -16.93 -21.18 -6.13
N ALA A 17 -17.41 -21.29 -7.38
CA ALA A 17 -16.58 -21.14 -8.56
C ALA A 17 -15.96 -19.74 -8.67
N VAL A 18 -16.73 -18.68 -8.39
CA VAL A 18 -16.22 -17.30 -8.40
C VAL A 18 -15.23 -17.10 -7.25
N VAL A 19 -15.50 -17.63 -6.05
CA VAL A 19 -14.55 -17.56 -4.93
C VAL A 19 -13.22 -18.23 -5.30
N ALA A 20 -13.26 -19.40 -5.93
CA ALA A 20 -12.07 -20.11 -6.38
C ALA A 20 -11.26 -19.32 -7.43
N GLU A 21 -11.94 -18.60 -8.33
CA GLU A 21 -11.32 -17.72 -9.33
C GLU A 21 -10.72 -16.45 -8.70
N MET A 22 -11.43 -15.85 -7.75
CA MET A 22 -11.06 -14.55 -7.18
C MET A 22 -10.02 -14.62 -6.07
N LYS A 23 -9.96 -15.74 -5.34
CA LYS A 23 -9.02 -15.90 -4.22
C LYS A 23 -7.55 -15.67 -4.61
N PRO A 24 -7.03 -16.26 -5.71
CA PRO A 24 -5.66 -15.98 -6.16
C PRO A 24 -5.42 -14.51 -6.51
N ALA A 25 -6.43 -13.81 -7.05
CA ALA A 25 -6.33 -12.40 -7.37
C ALA A 25 -6.22 -11.54 -6.10
N VAL A 26 -6.98 -11.86 -5.05
CA VAL A 26 -6.88 -11.23 -3.73
C VAL A 26 -5.49 -11.45 -3.12
N ASP A 27 -5.04 -12.71 -3.05
CA ASP A 27 -3.74 -13.07 -2.47
C ASP A 27 -2.57 -12.38 -3.21
N THR A 28 -2.64 -12.35 -4.54
CA THR A 28 -1.62 -11.69 -5.37
C THR A 28 -1.64 -10.18 -5.19
N THR A 29 -2.81 -9.57 -5.11
CA THR A 29 -2.96 -8.12 -4.91
C THR A 29 -2.41 -7.71 -3.54
N TYR A 30 -2.74 -8.47 -2.49
CA TYR A 30 -2.17 -8.29 -1.16
C TYR A 30 -0.63 -8.33 -1.20
N LYS A 31 -0.06 -9.35 -1.85
CA LYS A 31 1.40 -9.48 -1.97
C LYS A 31 2.02 -8.27 -2.68
N LYS A 32 1.45 -7.82 -3.81
CA LYS A 32 1.90 -6.62 -4.53
C LYS A 32 1.88 -5.37 -3.64
N ILE A 33 0.86 -5.20 -2.81
CA ILE A 33 0.77 -4.09 -1.85
C ILE A 33 1.87 -4.20 -0.78
N MET A 34 2.13 -5.40 -0.26
CA MET A 34 3.14 -5.59 0.78
C MET A 34 4.56 -5.34 0.27
N ASP A 35 4.83 -5.73 -0.98
CA ASP A 35 6.10 -5.55 -1.68
C ASP A 35 6.24 -4.15 -2.29
N PHE A 36 5.20 -3.31 -2.24
CA PHE A 36 5.20 -1.97 -2.82
C PHE A 36 6.29 -1.07 -2.18
N ASP A 37 7.17 -0.55 -3.03
CA ASP A 37 8.15 0.46 -2.70
C ASP A 37 8.02 1.65 -3.67
N PRO A 38 7.58 2.84 -3.20
CA PRO A 38 7.41 4.01 -4.05
C PRO A 38 8.73 4.58 -4.58
N ASN A 39 9.89 4.10 -4.10
CA ASN A 39 11.20 4.56 -4.56
C ASN A 39 11.68 3.84 -5.84
N VAL A 40 11.07 2.70 -6.18
CA VAL A 40 11.34 1.97 -7.41
C VAL A 40 10.29 2.36 -8.44
N GLN A 41 10.68 3.22 -9.40
CA GLN A 41 9.91 3.72 -10.56
C GLN A 41 8.40 3.33 -10.59
N ALA A 42 7.60 4.06 -9.81
CA ALA A 42 6.39 3.54 -9.16
C ALA A 42 5.07 3.63 -9.96
N LEU A 43 5.02 4.37 -11.07
CA LEU A 43 3.75 4.67 -11.76
C LEU A 43 3.05 3.42 -12.32
N PHE A 44 3.81 2.47 -12.85
CA PHE A 44 3.24 1.23 -13.38
C PHE A 44 2.74 0.30 -12.27
N LEU A 45 3.47 0.21 -11.15
CA LEU A 45 3.11 -0.66 -10.03
C LEU A 45 1.86 -0.17 -9.29
N GLU A 46 1.73 1.14 -9.10
CA GLU A 46 0.52 1.73 -8.53
C GLU A 46 -0.70 1.47 -9.41
N SER A 47 -0.59 1.70 -10.72
CA SER A 47 -1.69 1.42 -11.64
C SER A 47 -2.06 -0.07 -11.67
N ASP A 48 -1.08 -0.97 -11.64
CA ASP A 48 -1.30 -2.42 -11.62
C ASP A 48 -2.02 -2.89 -10.34
N ILE A 49 -1.65 -2.36 -9.18
CA ILE A 49 -2.35 -2.62 -7.91
C ILE A 49 -3.80 -2.12 -7.99
N LEU A 50 -4.02 -0.87 -8.41
CA LEU A 50 -5.36 -0.29 -8.50
C LEU A 50 -6.26 -1.04 -9.50
N ASN A 51 -5.70 -1.47 -10.64
CA ASN A 51 -6.41 -2.30 -11.61
C ASN A 51 -6.77 -3.69 -11.05
N SER A 52 -5.88 -4.27 -10.24
CA SER A 52 -6.13 -5.56 -9.57
C SER A 52 -7.28 -5.42 -8.55
N ILE A 53 -7.28 -4.35 -7.75
CA ILE A 53 -8.37 -4.03 -6.80
C ILE A 53 -9.69 -3.79 -7.54
N ALA A 54 -9.67 -3.04 -8.64
CA ALA A 54 -10.86 -2.79 -9.45
C ALA A 54 -11.45 -4.09 -10.04
N SER A 55 -10.59 -5.03 -10.42
CA SER A 55 -11.01 -6.35 -10.90
C SER A 55 -11.70 -7.17 -9.82
N ILE A 56 -11.21 -7.11 -8.58
CA ILE A 56 -11.85 -7.75 -7.41
C ILE A 56 -13.23 -7.13 -7.14
N LYS A 57 -13.31 -5.80 -7.17
CA LYS A 57 -14.57 -5.07 -7.02
C LYS A 57 -15.59 -5.39 -8.13
N ALA A 58 -15.12 -5.63 -9.35
CA ALA A 58 -15.98 -6.01 -10.47
C ALA A 58 -16.65 -7.39 -10.28
N ALA A 59 -16.03 -8.30 -9.52
CA ALA A 59 -16.65 -9.60 -9.19
C ALA A 59 -17.96 -9.41 -8.41
N TYR A 60 -18.02 -8.42 -7.52
CA TYR A 60 -19.28 -8.03 -6.85
C TYR A 60 -20.29 -7.43 -7.83
N GLN A 61 -19.88 -6.49 -8.68
CA GLN A 61 -20.80 -5.75 -9.57
C GLN A 61 -21.60 -6.67 -10.50
N ARG A 62 -21.00 -7.78 -10.96
CA ARG A 62 -21.65 -8.77 -11.83
C ARG A 62 -22.80 -9.53 -11.16
N ARG A 63 -22.84 -9.56 -9.82
CA ARG A 63 -23.78 -10.35 -9.01
C ARG A 63 -24.25 -9.59 -7.77
N SER A 64 -24.42 -8.27 -7.88
CA SER A 64 -24.71 -7.37 -6.75
C SER A 64 -26.02 -7.65 -6.01
N TYR A 65 -26.92 -8.42 -6.62
CA TYR A 65 -28.17 -8.89 -5.99
C TYR A 65 -27.95 -10.02 -4.98
N ASP A 66 -26.81 -10.71 -5.02
CA ASP A 66 -26.44 -11.78 -4.08
C ASP A 66 -25.54 -11.21 -2.99
N VAL A 67 -26.05 -11.18 -1.76
CA VAL A 67 -25.36 -10.61 -0.60
C VAL A 67 -24.00 -11.24 -0.33
N ARG A 68 -23.77 -12.50 -0.72
CA ARG A 68 -22.49 -13.19 -0.52
C ARG A 68 -21.36 -12.55 -1.32
N TYR A 69 -21.68 -11.99 -2.48
CA TYR A 69 -20.70 -11.30 -3.32
C TYR A 69 -20.24 -9.98 -2.71
N LYS A 70 -20.94 -9.46 -1.68
CA LYS A 70 -20.52 -8.26 -0.95
C LYS A 70 -19.13 -8.42 -0.32
N ALA A 71 -18.72 -9.65 0.01
CA ALA A 71 -17.37 -9.93 0.48
C ALA A 71 -16.29 -9.44 -0.49
N PHE A 72 -16.50 -9.50 -1.82
CA PHE A 72 -15.53 -8.99 -2.79
C PHE A 72 -15.47 -7.46 -2.80
N LEU A 73 -16.58 -6.78 -2.52
CA LEU A 73 -16.58 -5.32 -2.37
C LEU A 73 -15.81 -4.91 -1.11
N GLU A 74 -16.10 -5.57 0.02
CA GLU A 74 -15.45 -5.30 1.31
C GLU A 74 -13.95 -5.62 1.26
N GLU A 75 -13.56 -6.71 0.61
CA GLU A 75 -12.15 -7.07 0.40
C GLU A 75 -11.43 -6.06 -0.49
N ALA A 76 -12.06 -5.61 -1.59
CA ALA A 76 -11.47 -4.59 -2.46
C ALA A 76 -11.27 -3.26 -1.70
N GLN A 77 -12.21 -2.87 -0.84
CA GLN A 77 -12.09 -1.68 0.02
C GLN A 77 -10.94 -1.84 1.03
N LEU A 78 -10.83 -3.01 1.66
CA LEU A 78 -9.74 -3.28 2.60
C LEU A 78 -8.37 -3.19 1.92
N LEU A 79 -8.21 -3.78 0.74
CA LEU A 79 -6.97 -3.72 -0.05
C LEU A 79 -6.65 -2.28 -0.50
N GLU A 80 -7.66 -1.49 -0.85
CA GLU A 80 -7.49 -0.07 -1.20
C GLU A 80 -6.98 0.75 0.00
N THR A 81 -7.60 0.60 1.16
CA THR A 81 -7.14 1.24 2.40
C THR A 81 -5.71 0.82 2.74
N LEU A 82 -5.42 -0.49 2.72
CA LEU A 82 -4.08 -1.01 3.00
C LEU A 82 -3.02 -0.43 2.06
N PHE A 83 -3.35 -0.28 0.77
CA PHE A 83 -2.44 0.30 -0.21
C PHE A 83 -2.08 1.76 0.11
N TYR A 84 -3.10 2.60 0.38
CA TYR A 84 -2.86 4.00 0.72
C TYR A 84 -2.11 4.15 2.05
N ASP A 85 -2.47 3.38 3.08
CA ASP A 85 -1.77 3.37 4.36
C ASP A 85 -0.29 3.00 4.19
N LYS A 86 -0.01 1.96 3.40
CA LYS A 86 1.37 1.53 3.10
C LYS A 86 2.16 2.63 2.38
N LYS A 87 1.54 3.28 1.39
CA LYS A 87 2.13 4.38 0.63
C LYS A 87 2.46 5.57 1.53
N GLU A 88 1.54 5.95 2.41
CA GLU A 88 1.74 7.02 3.38
C GLU A 88 2.85 6.68 4.38
N LEU A 89 2.83 5.48 4.98
CA LEU A 89 3.86 5.02 5.92
C LEU A 89 5.25 5.05 5.31
N ARG A 90 5.40 4.64 4.04
CA ARG A 90 6.68 4.73 3.31
C ARG A 90 7.12 6.18 3.14
N GLY A 91 6.21 7.09 2.79
CA GLY A 91 6.49 8.52 2.69
C GLY A 91 6.92 9.13 4.03
N ASN A 92 6.22 8.79 5.11
CA ASN A 92 6.52 9.27 6.46
C ASN A 92 7.89 8.79 6.95
N ASN A 93 8.21 7.51 6.77
CA ASN A 93 9.52 6.97 7.15
C ASN A 93 10.66 7.67 6.38
N ARG A 94 10.47 7.90 5.08
CA ARG A 94 11.46 8.64 4.27
C ARG A 94 11.65 10.08 4.75
N ASN A 95 10.57 10.76 5.13
CA ASN A 95 10.65 12.11 5.68
C ASN A 95 11.45 12.11 6.99
N ILE A 96 11.21 11.14 7.87
CA ILE A 96 11.97 10.99 9.13
C ILE A 96 13.46 10.76 8.84
N GLU A 97 13.81 9.84 7.93
CA GLU A 97 15.21 9.58 7.54
C GLU A 97 15.89 10.85 7.02
N LYS A 98 15.20 11.60 6.15
CA LYS A 98 15.71 12.87 5.61
C LYS A 98 15.94 13.91 6.71
N LEU A 99 14.97 14.07 7.61
CA LEU A 99 15.07 15.03 8.72
C LEU A 99 16.22 14.69 9.66
N ASN A 100 16.44 13.39 9.94
CA ASN A 100 17.59 12.95 10.72
C ASN A 100 18.92 13.29 10.03
N ALA A 101 19.03 13.03 8.72
CA ALA A 101 20.22 13.38 7.95
C ALA A 101 20.46 14.91 7.90
N ASP A 102 19.41 15.70 7.75
CA ASP A 102 19.48 17.18 7.78
C ASP A 102 19.96 17.69 9.15
N LEU A 103 19.45 17.11 10.24
CA LEU A 103 19.82 17.45 11.61
C LEU A 103 21.30 17.11 11.89
N ASP A 104 21.78 15.96 11.42
CA ASP A 104 23.19 15.58 11.58
C ASP A 104 24.13 16.50 10.77
N ARG A 105 23.74 16.87 9.55
CA ARG A 105 24.47 17.90 8.77
C ARG A 105 24.53 19.24 9.49
N CYS A 106 23.42 19.67 10.09
CA CYS A 106 23.36 20.90 10.87
C CYS A 106 24.32 20.85 12.08
N ARG A 107 24.31 19.75 12.83
CA ARG A 107 25.21 19.52 13.97
C ARG A 107 26.69 19.54 13.56
N LEU A 108 27.03 18.91 12.44
CA LEU A 108 28.40 18.92 11.91
C LEU A 108 28.84 20.33 11.48
N SER A 109 27.98 21.05 10.76
CA SER A 109 28.23 22.44 10.36
C SER A 109 28.47 23.34 11.57
N MET A 110 27.65 23.21 12.61
CA MET A 110 27.81 23.95 13.87
C MET A 110 29.16 23.68 14.55
N ARG A 111 29.56 22.40 14.66
CA ARG A 111 30.87 22.02 15.22
C ARG A 111 32.03 22.60 14.41
N ASN A 112 31.93 22.58 13.08
CA ASN A 112 32.95 23.15 12.19
C ASN A 112 33.08 24.66 12.40
N ILE A 113 31.96 25.39 12.51
CA ILE A 113 31.96 26.83 12.79
C ILE A 113 32.57 27.11 14.16
N GLN A 114 32.20 26.36 15.20
CA GLN A 114 32.79 26.51 16.53
C GLN A 114 34.31 26.26 16.52
N GLY A 115 34.77 25.21 15.81
CA GLY A 115 36.19 24.93 15.64
C GLY A 115 36.93 26.06 14.91
N ALA A 116 36.34 26.62 13.85
CA ALA A 116 36.91 27.75 13.13
C ALA A 116 37.02 29.00 14.00
N LEU A 117 35.99 29.31 14.80
CA LEU A 117 36.01 30.43 15.74
C LEU A 117 37.08 30.27 16.82
N LEU A 118 37.21 29.07 17.40
CA LEU A 118 38.24 28.78 18.41
C LEU A 118 39.66 28.86 17.83
N ASN A 119 39.87 28.41 16.60
CA ASN A 119 41.16 28.50 15.93
C ASN A 119 41.52 29.94 15.53
N ASN A 120 40.55 30.75 15.09
CA ASN A 120 40.78 32.17 14.81
C ASN A 120 41.04 32.97 16.10
N GLY A 121 40.40 32.62 17.22
CA GLY A 121 40.69 33.22 18.53
C GLY A 121 42.06 32.83 19.11
N ARG A 122 42.68 31.75 18.62
CA ARG A 122 44.03 31.29 18.99
C ARG A 122 45.16 31.88 18.14
N ASN A 123 44.84 32.64 17.09
CA ASN A 123 45.79 33.45 16.34
C ASN A 123 45.57 34.95 16.62
N PRO A 124 45.88 35.45 17.83
CA PRO A 124 46.17 36.86 17.98
C PRO A 124 47.57 37.10 17.42
N GLN A 125 47.66 37.97 16.39
CA GLN A 125 48.87 38.55 15.78
C GLN A 125 49.37 37.90 14.49
N SER A 126 49.11 38.60 13.39
CA SER A 126 50.20 39.25 12.64
C SER A 126 49.92 40.75 12.63
#